data_AF-A0A7U9MU19-F1
#
_entry.id   AF-A0A7U9MU19-F1
#
_cell.length_a   1.000
_cell.length_b   1.000
_cell.length_c   1.000
_cell.angle_alpha   90.00
_cell.angle_beta   90.00
_cell.angle_gamma   90.00
#
_symmetry.space_group_name_H-M   'P 1'
#
loop_
_entity.id
_entity.type
_entity.pdbx_description
1 polymer ?
#
loop_
_entity_poly.entity_id
_entity_poly.type
_entity_poly.pdbx_seq_one_letter_code
_entity_poly.pdbx_strand_id
1 'polypeptide(L)'
;MKKWMIPGIGAAAVVLVIAVVVLTSGGKADTGTPAGVTAAYLDAMKSGDYAKAYQYAGQEFDKEAYKNSAGFQKNVLAETYAQMEYEIGGEEIQDNKATVEVTVRNANYMELLDQAIYETLKQGGDDAYTEQVYLENLKKAEKKEETVLVNYRLEEGEWVFDGSNSLLQAAMLGYLRMPE
;
A
#
# COMPACT_ATOMS: atom_id res chain seq x y z
N MET A 1 -46.11 38.09 26.77
CA MET A 1 -46.42 37.15 25.67
C MET A 1 -45.25 36.19 25.51
N LYS A 2 -45.53 34.89 25.39
CA LYS A 2 -44.60 33.78 25.18
C LYS A 2 -44.01 33.76 23.77
N LYS A 3 -42.76 33.29 23.62
CA LYS A 3 -42.28 32.15 22.79
C LYS A 3 -40.74 32.17 22.80
N TRP A 4 -40.02 31.26 23.49
CA TRP A 4 -39.66 29.86 23.18
C TRP A 4 -38.80 29.66 21.90
N MET A 5 -37.54 29.27 22.18
CA MET A 5 -36.55 28.41 21.49
C MET A 5 -36.78 27.96 20.04
N ILE A 6 -35.70 27.90 19.25
CA ILE A 6 -35.18 26.66 18.61
C ILE A 6 -33.62 26.69 18.60
N PRO A 7 -32.92 25.56 18.83
CA PRO A 7 -31.45 25.46 18.94
C PRO A 7 -30.75 25.61 17.60
N GLY A 8 -29.53 26.15 17.63
CA GLY A 8 -28.64 26.22 16.47
C GLY A 8 -28.32 24.83 15.94
N ILE A 9 -28.69 24.62 14.68
CA ILE A 9 -28.20 23.58 13.79
C ILE A 9 -26.72 23.89 13.52
N GLY A 10 -25.82 22.94 13.77
CA GLY A 10 -24.41 23.03 13.36
C GLY A 10 -23.63 21.84 13.93
N ALA A 11 -23.06 20.92 13.16
CA ALA A 11 -22.90 20.80 11.72
C ALA A 11 -23.32 19.37 11.33
N ALA A 12 -24.07 19.21 10.25
CA ALA A 12 -24.19 17.90 9.63
C ALA A 12 -22.81 17.57 9.04
N ALA A 13 -22.12 16.58 9.60
CA ALA A 13 -20.96 15.99 8.96
C ALA A 13 -21.41 15.50 7.58
N VAL A 14 -20.89 16.13 6.53
CA VAL A 14 -21.15 15.72 5.15
C VAL A 14 -20.33 14.46 4.93
N VAL A 15 -20.94 13.30 5.15
CA VAL A 15 -20.37 12.00 4.78
C VAL A 15 -20.50 11.89 3.27
N LEU A 16 -19.45 12.29 2.55
CA LEU A 16 -19.35 12.11 1.11
C LEU A 16 -18.75 10.71 0.87
N VAL A 17 -19.60 9.72 0.58
CA VAL A 17 -19.15 8.40 0.15
C VAL A 17 -18.95 8.46 -1.37
N ILE A 18 -17.71 8.67 -1.81
CA ILE A 18 -17.36 8.50 -3.22
C ILE A 18 -16.80 7.08 -3.39
N ALA A 19 -17.56 6.21 -4.05
CA ALA A 19 -17.04 4.93 -4.51
C ALA A 19 -16.34 5.15 -5.86
N VAL A 20 -15.00 5.27 -5.85
CA VAL A 20 -14.21 5.30 -7.08
C VAL A 20 -13.62 3.91 -7.32
N VAL A 21 -14.31 3.11 -8.13
CA VAL A 21 -13.74 1.87 -8.65
C VAL A 21 -12.70 2.26 -9.72
N VAL A 22 -11.44 2.43 -9.32
CA VAL A 22 -10.33 2.60 -10.27
C VAL A 22 -9.91 1.22 -10.77
N LEU A 23 -10.55 0.76 -11.84
CA LEU A 23 -9.96 -0.27 -12.69
C LEU A 23 -8.76 0.38 -13.38
N THR A 24 -7.56 -0.14 -13.14
CA THR A 24 -6.30 0.41 -13.66
C THR A 24 -6.29 0.40 -15.20
N SER A 25 -6.78 1.48 -15.79
CA SER A 25 -6.61 1.82 -17.20
C SER A 25 -6.01 3.22 -17.31
N GLY A 26 -4.68 3.33 -17.14
CA GLY A 26 -3.83 4.40 -17.70
C GLY A 26 -4.14 5.88 -17.39
N GLY A 27 -5.11 6.19 -16.53
CA GLY A 27 -5.40 7.54 -16.08
C GLY A 27 -4.37 7.99 -15.05
N LYS A 28 -3.81 9.19 -15.21
CA LYS A 28 -2.95 9.81 -14.19
C LYS A 28 -3.76 9.92 -12.89
N ALA A 29 -3.26 9.34 -11.80
CA ALA A 29 -3.91 9.42 -10.49
C ALA A 29 -4.16 10.89 -10.09
N ASP A 30 -5.36 11.19 -9.63
CA ASP A 30 -5.72 12.52 -9.11
C ASP A 30 -5.22 12.65 -7.67
N THR A 31 -3.99 13.12 -7.50
CA THR A 31 -3.35 13.27 -6.19
C THR A 31 -3.96 14.37 -5.32
N GLY A 32 -5.07 14.99 -5.75
CA GLY A 32 -5.88 15.89 -4.93
C GLY A 32 -6.82 15.18 -3.94
N THR A 33 -7.00 13.86 -4.07
CA THR A 33 -7.85 13.06 -3.17
C THR A 33 -7.05 11.98 -2.43
N PRO A 34 -7.50 11.53 -1.24
CA PRO A 34 -6.87 10.41 -0.52
C PRO A 34 -6.76 9.16 -1.39
N ALA A 35 -7.84 8.77 -2.08
CA ALA A 35 -7.85 7.62 -2.98
C ALA A 35 -6.81 7.75 -4.12
N GLY A 36 -6.66 8.94 -4.70
CA GLY A 36 -5.67 9.16 -5.75
C GLY A 36 -4.23 9.17 -5.23
N VAL A 37 -3.98 9.66 -4.01
CA VAL A 37 -2.68 9.50 -3.34
C VAL A 37 -2.39 8.02 -3.08
N THR A 38 -3.37 7.23 -2.61
CA THR A 38 -3.23 5.78 -2.44
C THR A 38 -2.83 5.10 -3.75
N ALA A 39 -3.55 5.37 -4.84
CA ALA A 39 -3.25 4.78 -6.14
C ALA A 39 -1.85 5.15 -6.63
N ALA A 40 -1.48 6.43 -6.53
CA ALA A 40 -0.16 6.92 -6.94
C ALA A 40 0.97 6.29 -6.10
N TYR A 41 0.74 6.08 -4.81
CA TYR A 41 1.65 5.36 -3.91
C TYR A 41 1.84 3.91 -4.34
N LEU A 42 0.75 3.17 -4.56
CA LEU A 42 0.80 1.76 -4.96
C LEU A 42 1.44 1.56 -6.33
N ASP A 43 1.14 2.42 -7.30
CA ASP A 43 1.79 2.42 -8.62
C ASP A 43 3.29 2.72 -8.53
N ALA A 44 3.70 3.65 -7.67
CA ALA A 44 5.12 3.94 -7.43
C ALA A 44 5.83 2.74 -6.79
N MET A 45 5.20 2.06 -5.82
CA MET A 45 5.72 0.82 -5.22
C MET A 45 5.88 -0.29 -6.26
N LYS A 46 4.85 -0.52 -7.10
CA LYS A 46 4.88 -1.53 -8.18
C LYS A 46 5.95 -1.27 -9.23
N SER A 47 6.17 0.00 -9.59
CA SER A 47 7.14 0.40 -10.61
C SER A 47 8.57 0.55 -10.07
N GLY A 48 8.77 0.43 -8.76
CA GLY A 48 10.07 0.62 -8.12
C GLY A 48 10.50 2.08 -7.95
N ASP A 49 9.60 3.04 -8.15
CA ASP A 49 9.83 4.47 -7.88
C ASP A 49 9.65 4.78 -6.39
N TYR A 50 10.51 4.19 -5.55
CA TYR A 50 10.39 4.28 -4.09
C TYR A 50 10.57 5.70 -3.57
N ALA A 51 11.36 6.54 -4.23
CA ALA A 51 11.49 7.94 -3.85
C ALA A 51 10.12 8.66 -3.91
N LYS A 52 9.36 8.40 -4.98
CA LYS A 52 8.03 8.97 -5.17
C LYS A 52 6.99 8.31 -4.25
N ALA A 53 7.08 7.01 -4.02
CA ALA A 53 6.22 6.33 -3.04
C ALA A 53 6.38 6.94 -1.64
N TYR A 54 7.61 7.14 -1.17
CA TYR A 54 7.87 7.74 0.14
C TYR A 54 7.38 9.19 0.20
N GLN A 55 7.50 9.96 -0.89
CA GLN A 55 6.92 11.30 -0.98
C GLN A 55 5.39 11.28 -0.73
N TYR A 56 4.65 10.37 -1.37
CA TYR A 56 3.20 10.23 -1.14
C TYR A 56 2.84 9.79 0.27
N ALA A 57 3.72 9.02 0.92
CA ALA A 57 3.57 8.63 2.31
C ALA A 57 3.96 9.75 3.30
N GLY A 58 4.44 10.91 2.83
CA GLY A 58 4.96 11.97 3.69
C GLY A 58 6.24 11.57 4.44
N GLN A 59 7.02 10.65 3.87
CA GLN A 59 8.23 10.09 4.47
C GLN A 59 9.47 10.48 3.67
N GLU A 60 10.60 10.62 4.36
CA GLU A 60 11.89 10.83 3.71
C GLU A 60 12.43 9.50 3.17
N PHE A 61 12.85 9.50 1.89
CA PHE A 61 13.49 8.36 1.27
C PHE A 61 15.01 8.43 1.45
N ASP A 62 15.58 7.52 2.24
CA ASP A 62 17.03 7.41 2.37
C ASP A 62 17.64 6.73 1.12
N LYS A 63 18.00 7.58 0.16
CA LYS A 63 18.60 7.17 -1.10
C LYS A 63 19.95 6.47 -0.91
N GLU A 64 20.74 6.87 0.09
CA GLU A 64 22.07 6.28 0.29
C GLU A 64 21.97 4.91 0.96
N ALA A 65 21.07 4.74 1.94
CA ALA A 65 20.76 3.42 2.48
C ALA A 65 20.23 2.47 1.39
N TYR A 66 19.33 2.94 0.53
CA TYR A 66 18.81 2.14 -0.58
C TYR A 66 19.90 1.74 -1.59
N LYS A 67 20.82 2.64 -1.93
CA LYS A 67 21.96 2.29 -2.80
C LYS A 67 22.84 1.21 -2.18
N ASN A 68 23.10 1.32 -0.89
CA ASN A 68 24.01 0.44 -0.15
C ASN A 68 23.37 -0.89 0.29
N SER A 69 22.06 -1.06 0.15
CA SER A 69 21.39 -2.33 0.45
C SER A 69 21.80 -3.45 -0.51
N ALA A 70 21.70 -4.70 -0.04
CA ALA A 70 22.05 -5.88 -0.83
C ALA A 70 21.21 -5.98 -2.11
N GLY A 71 21.85 -6.30 -3.24
CA GLY A 71 21.20 -6.43 -4.55
C GLY A 71 20.09 -7.48 -4.52
N PHE A 72 20.39 -8.65 -3.95
CA PHE A 72 19.43 -9.74 -3.75
C PHE A 72 18.13 -9.26 -3.09
N GLN A 73 18.23 -8.64 -1.91
CA GLN A 73 17.07 -8.16 -1.16
C GLN A 73 16.24 -7.13 -1.95
N LYS A 74 16.90 -6.21 -2.67
CA LYS A 74 16.22 -5.25 -3.54
C LYS A 74 15.44 -5.92 -4.65
N ASN A 75 16.05 -6.88 -5.33
CA ASN A 75 15.45 -7.55 -6.48
C ASN A 75 14.22 -8.34 -6.07
N VAL A 76 14.32 -9.17 -5.02
CA VAL A 76 13.17 -9.99 -4.57
C VAL A 76 12.01 -9.12 -4.09
N LEU A 77 12.28 -8.02 -3.38
CA LEU A 77 11.24 -7.07 -2.96
C LEU A 77 10.60 -6.36 -4.15
N ALA A 78 11.41 -5.86 -5.08
CA ALA A 78 10.91 -5.17 -6.27
C ALA A 78 9.99 -6.05 -7.11
N GLU A 79 10.40 -7.30 -7.38
CA GLU A 79 9.60 -8.25 -8.13
C GLU A 79 8.31 -8.63 -7.41
N THR A 80 8.35 -8.72 -6.08
CA THR A 80 7.16 -8.95 -5.25
C THR A 80 6.16 -7.80 -5.35
N TYR A 81 6.62 -6.56 -5.26
CA TYR A 81 5.74 -5.40 -5.45
C TYR A 81 5.23 -5.32 -6.88
N ALA A 82 6.07 -5.59 -7.89
CA ALA A 82 5.70 -5.48 -9.30
C ALA A 82 4.48 -6.34 -9.66
N GLN A 83 4.41 -7.56 -9.14
CA GLN A 83 3.29 -8.47 -9.41
C GLN A 83 2.03 -8.22 -8.59
N MET A 84 2.09 -7.36 -7.56
CA MET A 84 0.95 -7.04 -6.71
C MET A 84 -0.23 -6.56 -7.55
N GLU A 85 -1.44 -7.00 -7.24
CA GLU A 85 -2.67 -6.39 -7.79
C GLU A 85 -3.37 -5.64 -6.67
N TYR A 86 -4.09 -4.58 -6.99
CA TYR A 86 -4.86 -3.84 -6.00
C TYR A 86 -6.11 -3.22 -6.60
N GLU A 87 -7.08 -2.97 -5.74
CA GLU A 87 -8.31 -2.23 -6.02
C GLU A 87 -8.46 -1.14 -4.96
N ILE A 88 -8.75 0.07 -5.41
CA ILE A 88 -9.16 1.15 -4.52
C ILE A 88 -10.68 1.05 -4.34
N GLY A 89 -11.11 0.90 -3.09
CA GLY A 89 -12.50 0.80 -2.68
C GLY A 89 -13.11 2.16 -2.37
N GLY A 90 -13.94 2.19 -1.32
CA GLY A 90 -14.57 3.42 -0.84
C GLY A 90 -13.59 4.36 -0.14
N GLU A 91 -13.86 5.67 -0.23
CA GLU A 91 -13.23 6.68 0.62
C GLU A 91 -14.26 7.37 1.52
N GLU A 92 -13.84 7.65 2.75
CA GLU A 92 -14.58 8.45 3.72
C GLU A 92 -13.71 9.64 4.12
N ILE A 93 -14.24 10.86 3.95
CA ILE A 93 -13.56 12.10 4.31
C ILE A 93 -14.36 12.79 5.41
N GLN A 94 -13.69 13.12 6.52
CA GLN A 94 -14.24 13.87 7.64
C GLN A 94 -13.28 14.98 8.05
N ASP A 95 -13.66 16.23 7.79
CA ASP A 95 -12.84 17.42 8.06
C ASP A 95 -11.42 17.32 7.48
N ASN A 96 -10.42 17.15 8.34
CA ASN A 96 -9.01 17.05 8.00
C ASN A 96 -8.48 15.61 8.05
N LYS A 97 -9.36 14.61 8.05
CA LYS A 97 -9.02 13.20 8.05
C LYS A 97 -9.75 12.46 6.94
N ALA A 98 -9.14 11.38 6.47
CA ALA A 98 -9.78 10.49 5.53
C ALA A 98 -9.33 9.05 5.72
N THR A 99 -10.17 8.12 5.26
CA THR A 99 -9.88 6.70 5.22
C THR A 99 -10.20 6.18 3.83
N VAL A 100 -9.29 5.38 3.27
CA VAL A 100 -9.46 4.73 1.96
C VAL A 100 -9.40 3.23 2.17
N GLU A 101 -10.41 2.52 1.68
CA GLU A 101 -10.39 1.06 1.61
C GLU A 101 -9.54 0.60 0.43
N VAL A 102 -8.67 -0.37 0.65
CA VAL A 102 -7.79 -0.94 -0.38
C VAL A 102 -7.80 -2.45 -0.27
N THR A 103 -8.15 -3.11 -1.36
CA THR A 103 -7.96 -4.56 -1.50
C THR A 103 -6.65 -4.79 -2.22
N VAL A 104 -5.76 -5.58 -1.63
CA VAL A 104 -4.47 -5.96 -2.20
C VAL A 104 -4.42 -7.46 -2.40
N ARG A 105 -3.93 -7.90 -3.56
CA ARG A 105 -3.68 -9.31 -3.87
C ARG A 105 -2.19 -9.50 -4.15
N ASN A 106 -1.51 -10.25 -3.30
CA ASN A 106 -0.11 -10.60 -3.54
C ASN A 106 0.27 -11.97 -2.98
N ALA A 107 1.37 -12.52 -3.48
CA ALA A 107 1.99 -13.70 -2.90
C ALA A 107 2.69 -13.36 -1.58
N ASN A 108 2.75 -14.33 -0.66
CA ASN A 108 3.41 -14.14 0.62
C ASN A 108 4.93 -14.13 0.45
N TYR A 109 5.52 -12.93 0.52
CA TYR A 109 6.96 -12.70 0.43
C TYR A 109 7.77 -13.58 1.37
N MET A 110 7.35 -13.66 2.63
CA MET A 110 8.10 -14.36 3.69
C MET A 110 8.11 -15.86 3.45
N GLU A 111 6.96 -16.44 3.11
CA GLU A 111 6.85 -17.89 2.83
C GLU A 111 7.69 -18.28 1.60
N LEU A 112 7.67 -17.46 0.54
CA LEU A 112 8.47 -17.70 -0.66
C LEU A 112 9.97 -17.56 -0.42
N LEU A 113 10.38 -16.55 0.34
CA LEU A 113 11.78 -16.32 0.67
C LEU A 113 12.34 -17.43 1.56
N ASP A 114 11.58 -17.83 2.59
CA ASP A 114 11.97 -18.93 3.47
C ASP A 114 12.15 -20.24 2.69
N GLN A 115 11.25 -20.54 1.75
CA GLN A 115 11.38 -21.71 0.89
C GLN A 115 12.64 -21.64 0.02
N ALA A 116 12.90 -20.49 -0.62
CA ALA A 116 14.07 -20.32 -1.48
C ALA A 116 15.39 -20.45 -0.69
N ILE A 117 15.46 -19.89 0.51
CA ILE A 117 16.61 -20.02 1.41
C ILE A 117 16.80 -21.49 1.80
N TYR A 118 15.73 -22.19 2.16
CA TYR A 118 15.81 -23.61 2.52
C TYR A 118 16.36 -24.48 1.37
N GLU A 119 15.87 -24.26 0.14
CA GLU A 119 16.38 -24.98 -1.05
C GLU A 119 17.85 -24.65 -1.32
N THR A 120 18.25 -23.40 -1.13
CA THR A 120 19.64 -22.94 -1.27
C THR A 120 20.56 -23.64 -0.28
N LEU A 121 20.19 -23.69 0.99
CA LEU A 121 20.96 -24.37 2.03
C LEU A 121 21.12 -25.86 1.74
N LYS A 122 20.07 -26.50 1.22
CA LYS A 122 20.11 -27.93 0.84
C LYS A 122 21.05 -28.21 -0.32
N GLN A 123 21.14 -27.31 -1.29
CA GLN A 123 21.98 -27.46 -2.49
C GLN A 123 23.39 -26.88 -2.32
N GLY A 124 23.66 -26.20 -1.20
CA GLY A 124 24.92 -25.47 -0.99
C GLY A 124 25.09 -24.28 -1.95
N GLY A 125 23.98 -23.64 -2.33
CA GLY A 125 23.95 -22.49 -3.24
C GLY A 125 24.27 -21.16 -2.56
N ASP A 126 24.17 -20.08 -3.34
CA ASP A 126 24.40 -18.70 -2.92
C ASP A 126 23.14 -17.82 -3.13
N ASP A 127 23.30 -16.51 -2.97
CA ASP A 127 22.22 -15.53 -3.16
C ASP A 127 21.65 -15.56 -4.59
N ALA A 128 22.47 -15.81 -5.62
CA ALA A 128 22.00 -15.86 -7.00
C ALA A 128 21.10 -17.08 -7.24
N TYR A 129 21.45 -18.22 -6.65
CA TYR A 129 20.56 -19.39 -6.64
C TYR A 129 19.27 -19.13 -5.85
N THR A 130 19.37 -18.48 -4.69
CA THR A 130 18.20 -18.10 -3.88
C THR A 130 17.25 -17.20 -4.67
N GLU A 131 17.78 -16.20 -5.36
CA GLU A 131 17.01 -15.27 -6.20
C GLU A 131 16.29 -16.02 -7.33
N GLN A 132 16.98 -16.93 -8.02
CA GLN A 132 16.39 -17.73 -9.08
C GLN A 132 15.20 -18.55 -8.57
N VAL A 133 15.39 -19.29 -7.48
CA VAL A 133 14.33 -20.12 -6.88
C VAL A 133 13.16 -19.25 -6.43
N TYR A 134 13.43 -18.12 -5.79
CA TYR A 134 12.42 -17.17 -5.36
C TYR A 134 11.56 -16.70 -6.54
N LEU A 135 12.17 -16.21 -7.62
CA LEU A 135 11.46 -15.67 -8.78
C LEU A 135 10.69 -16.75 -9.56
N GLU A 136 11.19 -17.98 -9.58
CA GLU A 136 10.47 -19.11 -10.19
C GLU A 136 9.23 -19.50 -9.38
N ASN A 137 9.30 -19.45 -8.05
CA ASN A 137 8.17 -19.74 -7.18
C ASN A 137 7.17 -18.58 -7.16
N LEU A 138 7.65 -17.34 -7.16
CA LEU A 138 6.83 -16.12 -7.20
C LEU A 138 5.83 -16.15 -8.37
N LYS A 139 6.30 -16.50 -9.57
CA LYS A 139 5.47 -16.59 -10.79
C LYS A 139 4.31 -17.59 -10.69
N LYS A 140 4.42 -18.59 -9.80
CA LYS A 140 3.44 -19.68 -9.64
C LYS A 140 2.64 -19.54 -8.35
N ALA A 141 3.01 -18.60 -7.49
CA ALA A 141 2.45 -18.46 -6.17
C ALA A 141 1.00 -18.00 -6.24
N GLU A 142 0.17 -18.57 -5.37
CA GLU A 142 -1.18 -18.08 -5.14
C GLU A 142 -1.11 -16.69 -4.49
N LYS A 143 -1.93 -15.76 -4.99
CA LYS A 143 -2.07 -14.43 -4.40
C LYS A 143 -3.18 -14.47 -3.35
N LYS A 144 -2.85 -14.07 -2.13
CA LYS A 144 -3.83 -13.88 -1.06
C LYS A 144 -4.41 -12.49 -1.18
N GLU A 145 -5.73 -12.41 -1.01
CA GLU A 145 -6.48 -11.16 -1.01
C GLU A 145 -6.66 -10.66 0.41
N GLU A 146 -6.34 -9.39 0.63
CA GLU A 146 -6.47 -8.71 1.92
C GLU A 146 -7.06 -7.32 1.71
N THR A 147 -8.07 -6.96 2.49
CA THR A 147 -8.68 -5.62 2.45
C THR A 147 -8.29 -4.84 3.71
N VAL A 148 -7.73 -3.65 3.53
CA VAL A 148 -7.22 -2.80 4.60
C VAL A 148 -7.73 -1.37 4.48
N LEU A 149 -7.70 -0.66 5.59
CA LEU A 149 -8.01 0.77 5.64
C LEU A 149 -6.72 1.59 5.71
N VAL A 150 -6.57 2.54 4.80
CA VAL A 150 -5.45 3.49 4.72
C VAL A 150 -5.92 4.82 5.26
N ASN A 151 -5.27 5.30 6.31
CA ASN A 151 -5.66 6.51 7.01
C ASN A 151 -4.82 7.71 6.53
N TYR A 152 -5.47 8.86 6.48
CA TYR A 152 -4.92 10.12 6.00
C TYR A 152 -5.25 11.26 6.94
N ARG A 153 -4.38 12.28 6.91
CA ARG A 153 -4.64 13.61 7.45
C ARG A 153 -4.31 14.68 6.41
N LEU A 154 -5.02 15.80 6.47
CA LEU A 154 -4.78 16.96 5.61
C LEU A 154 -3.74 17.87 6.27
N GLU A 155 -2.59 18.06 5.63
CA GLU A 155 -1.51 18.95 6.08
C GLU A 155 -1.16 19.94 4.96
N GLU A 156 -1.21 21.24 5.25
CA GLU A 156 -0.87 22.32 4.29
C GLU A 156 -1.64 22.25 2.95
N GLY A 157 -2.83 21.64 2.94
CA GLY A 157 -3.66 21.46 1.75
C GLY A 157 -3.36 20.17 0.96
N GLU A 158 -2.48 19.31 1.45
CA GLU A 158 -2.14 18.02 0.85
C GLU A 158 -2.57 16.85 1.76
N TRP A 159 -3.07 15.78 1.16
CA TRP A 159 -3.39 14.55 1.88
C TRP A 159 -2.13 13.71 2.07
N VAL A 160 -1.78 13.44 3.32
CA VAL A 160 -0.61 12.62 3.69
C VAL A 160 -1.04 11.45 4.57
N PHE A 161 -0.23 10.38 4.59
CA PHE A 161 -0.52 9.21 5.41
C PHE A 161 -0.59 9.60 6.89
N ASP A 162 -1.65 9.15 7.57
CA ASP A 162 -1.75 9.25 9.02
C ASP A 162 -1.06 8.03 9.67
N GLY A 163 0.14 8.25 10.18
CA GLY A 163 1.01 7.18 10.69
C GLY A 163 1.65 6.34 9.57
N SER A 164 2.02 5.10 9.90
CA SER A 164 2.78 4.24 8.99
C SER A 164 1.92 3.43 8.00
N ASN A 165 0.59 3.34 8.23
CA ASN A 165 -0.31 2.43 7.51
C ASN A 165 0.28 1.01 7.40
N SER A 166 0.80 0.47 8.50
CA SER A 166 1.53 -0.81 8.53
C SER A 166 0.75 -2.00 7.98
N LEU A 167 -0.60 -1.98 8.06
CA LEU A 167 -1.44 -3.01 7.46
C LEU A 167 -1.37 -2.99 5.94
N LEU A 168 -1.31 -1.80 5.32
CA LEU A 168 -1.08 -1.67 3.88
C LEU A 168 0.28 -2.24 3.50
N GLN A 169 1.33 -1.92 4.26
CA GLN A 169 2.68 -2.45 4.01
C GLN A 169 2.72 -3.99 4.08
N ALA A 170 2.04 -4.58 5.07
CA ALA A 170 1.93 -6.03 5.22
C ALA A 170 1.11 -6.68 4.09
N ALA A 171 0.00 -6.05 3.69
CA ALA A 171 -0.84 -6.52 2.58
C ALA A 171 -0.08 -6.47 1.25
N MET A 172 0.67 -5.40 0.98
CA MET A 172 1.52 -5.28 -0.22
C MET A 172 2.57 -6.39 -0.34
N LEU A 173 3.00 -6.98 0.77
CA LEU A 173 3.96 -8.09 0.79
C LEU A 173 3.28 -9.45 1.03
N GLY A 174 1.94 -9.50 1.02
CA GLY A 174 1.14 -10.72 1.09
C GLY A 174 1.28 -11.52 2.39
N TYR A 175 1.84 -10.94 3.46
CA TYR A 175 2.03 -11.63 4.74
C TYR A 175 1.07 -11.18 5.83
N LEU A 176 0.17 -10.24 5.54
CA LEU A 176 -0.86 -9.87 6.50
C LEU A 176 -1.67 -11.12 6.88
N ARG A 177 -1.85 -11.32 8.18
CA ARG A 177 -2.70 -12.37 8.75
C ARG A 177 -3.69 -11.69 9.66
N MET A 178 -4.87 -11.37 9.14
CA MET A 178 -5.95 -10.92 10.01
C MET A 178 -6.52 -12.15 10.75
N PRO A 179 -6.71 -12.08 12.08
CA PRO A 179 -7.41 -13.15 12.79
C PRO A 179 -8.85 -13.27 12.25
N GLU A 180 -9.26 -14.50 11.93
CA GLU A 180 -10.65 -14.84 11.57
C GLU A 180 -11.62 -14.63 12.74
#